data_AF-X0TFZ6-F1
#
_entry.id   AF-X0TFZ6-F1
#
_cell.length_a   1.000
_cell.length_b   1.000
_cell.length_c   1.000
_cell.angle_alpha   90.00
_cell.angle_beta   90.00
_cell.angle_gamma   90.00
#
_symmetry.space_group_name_H-M   'P 1'
#
loop_
_entity.id
_entity.type
_entity.pdbx_description
1 polymer ?
#
loop_
_entity_poly.entity_id
_entity_poly.type
_entity_poly.pdbx_seq_one_letter_code
_entity_poly.pdbx_strand_id
1 'polypeptide(L)' 'MTGIIYHDDFLNHHTGFGHPEQPERVSEIIKELKKADFSEKLVWDEPRLATIDEIS' A
#
# COMPACT_ATOMS: atom_id res chain seq x y z
N MET A 1 15.94 4.26 9.15
CA MET A 1 14.93 4.91 8.29
C MET A 1 14.11 3.79 7.68
N THR A 2 12.79 3.85 7.80
CA THR A 2 11.89 2.80 7.29
C THR A 2 11.00 3.42 6.23
N GLY A 3 11.11 2.93 5.00
CA GLY A 3 10.29 3.39 3.87
C GLY A 3 8.94 2.68 3.84
N ILE A 4 7.89 3.43 3.55
CA ILE A 4 6.55 2.93 3.26
C ILE A 4 6.23 3.34 1.82
N ILE A 5 6.04 2.35 0.96
CA ILE A 5 5.66 2.56 -0.44
C ILE A 5 4.16 2.33 -0.57
N TYR A 6 3.43 3.35 -1.01
CA TYR A 6 1.97 3.30 -1.11
C TYR A 6 1.47 4.13 -2.30
N HIS A 7 0.40 3.66 -2.93
CA HIS A 7 -0.36 4.42 -3.93
C HIS A 7 -1.85 4.09 -3.77
N ASP A 8 -2.73 5.05 -4.01
CA ASP A 8 -4.18 4.87 -3.86
C ASP A 8 -4.74 3.80 -4.82
N ASP A 9 -4.07 3.55 -5.95
CA ASP A 9 -4.47 2.50 -6.89
C ASP A 9 -4.42 1.08 -6.29
N PHE A 10 -3.72 0.87 -5.19
CA PHE A 10 -3.75 -0.40 -4.45
C PHE A 10 -5.15 -0.72 -3.91
N LEU A 11 -6.04 0.27 -3.85
CA LEU A 11 -7.43 0.11 -3.42
C LEU A 11 -8.38 -0.31 -4.55
N ASN A 12 -7.93 -0.26 -5.82
CA ASN A 12 -8.77 -0.51 -6.99
C ASN A 12 -8.96 -2.01 -7.30
N HIS A 13 -8.51 -2.89 -6.42
CA HIS A 13 -8.60 -4.34 -6.62
C HIS A 13 -10.05 -4.82 -6.46
N HIS A 14 -10.71 -5.08 -7.59
CA HIS A 14 -12.06 -5.63 -7.64
C HIS A 14 -11.99 -7.13 -7.93
N THR A 15 -11.89 -7.96 -6.89
CA THR A 15 -11.67 -9.41 -7.02
C THR A 15 -12.96 -10.25 -7.11
N GLY A 16 -14.13 -9.61 -7.00
CA GLY A 16 -15.43 -10.26 -7.07
C GLY A 16 -15.99 -10.75 -5.73
N PHE A 17 -17.25 -11.17 -5.73
CA PHE A 17 -17.99 -11.54 -4.52
C PHE A 17 -17.41 -12.81 -3.87
N GLY A 18 -17.24 -12.77 -2.54
CA GLY A 18 -16.72 -13.89 -1.75
C GLY A 18 -15.21 -14.08 -1.83
N HIS A 19 -14.48 -13.21 -2.53
CA HIS A 19 -13.04 -13.28 -2.59
C HIS A 19 -12.41 -12.83 -1.26
N PRO A 20 -11.38 -13.52 -0.75
CA PRO A 20 -10.76 -13.20 0.55
C PRO A 20 -9.86 -11.95 0.52
N GLU A 21 -9.48 -11.48 -0.65
CA GLU A 21 -8.73 -10.22 -0.79
C GLU A 21 -9.66 -9.02 -0.53
N GLN A 22 -9.20 -8.12 0.32
CA GLN A 22 -9.95 -6.96 0.81
C GLN A 22 -9.05 -5.73 0.74
N PRO A 23 -9.27 -4.81 -0.22
CA PRO A 23 -8.48 -3.59 -0.35
C PRO A 23 -8.53 -2.71 0.90
N GLU A 24 -9.63 -2.76 1.66
CA GLU A 24 -9.84 -2.01 2.89
C GLU A 24 -8.78 -2.32 3.96
N ARG A 25 -8.18 -3.52 3.90
CA ARG A 25 -7.05 -3.88 4.78
C ARG A 25 -5.88 -2.92 4.59
N VAL A 26 -5.60 -2.51 3.35
CA VAL A 26 -4.51 -1.56 3.06
C VAL A 26 -4.87 -0.19 3.65
N SER A 27 -6.09 0.29 3.43
CA SER A 27 -6.56 1.57 3.97
C SER A 27 -6.42 1.64 5.50
N GLU A 28 -6.81 0.58 6.21
CA GLU A 28 -6.72 0.54 7.67
C GLU A 28 -5.26 0.49 8.15
N ILE A 29 -4.39 -0.27 7.48
CA ILE A 29 -2.95 -0.28 7.78
C ILE A 29 -2.35 1.12 7.62
N ILE A 30 -2.61 1.80 6.51
CA ILE A 30 -2.07 3.15 6.27
C ILE A 30 -2.55 4.14 7.33
N LYS A 31 -3.85 4.08 7.67
CA LYS A 31 -4.44 4.93 8.70
C LYS A 31 -3.77 4.74 10.06
N GLU A 32 -3.50 3.50 10.47
CA GLU A 32 -2.88 3.23 11.77
C GLU A 32 -1.37 3.54 11.76
N LEU A 33 -0.66 3.30 10.65
CA LEU A 33 0.75 3.72 10.50
C LEU A 33 0.92 5.24 10.60
N LYS A 34 -0.02 6.03 10.07
CA LYS A 34 0.01 7.50 10.15
C LYS A 34 -0.25 8.02 11.57
N LYS A 35 -0.91 7.23 12.43
CA LYS A 35 -1.20 7.60 13.84
C LYS A 35 -0.20 7.05 14.84
N ALA A 36 0.62 6.08 14.45
CA ALA A 36 1.55 5.42 15.36
C ALA A 36 2.55 6.42 15.97
N ASP A 37 2.99 6.17 17.20
CA ASP A 37 3.95 7.01 17.93
C ASP A 37 5.31 7.19 17.20
N PHE A 38 5.58 6.35 16.21
CA PHE A 38 6.78 6.38 15.39
C PHE A 38 6.55 6.91 13.97
N SER A 39 5.38 7.48 13.66
CA SER A 39 5.02 7.94 12.31
C SER A 39 6.04 8.90 11.71
N GLU A 40 6.65 9.77 12.53
CA GLU A 40 7.71 10.71 12.12
C GLU A 40 9.01 10.04 11.65
N LYS A 41 9.21 8.76 11.99
CA LYS A 41 10.38 7.96 11.56
C LYS A 41 10.13 7.24 10.24
N LEU A 42 8.90 7.27 9.73
CA LEU A 42 8.51 6.64 8.47
C LEU A 42 8.73 7.64 7.33
N VAL A 43 9.33 7.14 6.25
CA VAL A 43 9.46 7.89 5.00
C VAL A 43 8.43 7.35 4.03
N TRP A 44 7.54 8.22 3.57
CA TRP A 44 6.47 7.88 2.63
C TRP A 44 6.92 8.20 1.22
N ASP A 45 6.76 7.24 0.31
CA ASP A 45 7.12 7.39 -1.10
C ASP A 45 6.12 6.63 -1.99
N GLU A 46 6.09 6.97 -3.26
CA GLU A 46 5.19 6.36 -4.25
C GLU A 46 5.94 5.32 -5.10
N PRO A 47 5.31 4.19 -5.43
CA PRO A 47 5.88 3.23 -6.35
C PRO A 47 5.91 3.81 -7.78
N ARG A 48 6.89 3.39 -8.57
CA ARG A 48 6.81 3.48 -10.04
C ARG A 48 6.23 2.19 -10.61
N LEU A 49 5.70 2.26 -11.82
CA LEU A 49 5.38 1.07 -12.59
C LEU A 49 6.65 0.24 -12.83
N ALA A 50 6.51 -1.09 -12.71
CA ALA A 50 7.55 -2.03 -13.09
C ALA A 50 7.73 -2.02 -14.61
N THR A 51 8.98 -2.09 -15.07
CA THR A 51 9.31 -2.26 -16.49
C THR A 51 9.10 -3.71 -16.92
N ILE A 52 9.01 -3.96 -18.23
CA ILE A 52 8.85 -5.33 -18.76
C ILE A 52 10.03 -6.22 -18.36
N ASP A 53 11.25 -5.68 -18.38
CA ASP A 53 12.47 -6.41 -18.01
C ASP A 53 12.48 -6.83 -16.53
N GLU A 54 11.71 -6.14 -15.66
CA GLU A 54 11.62 -6.45 -14.23
C GLU A 54 10.56 -7.51 -13.89
N ILE A 55 9.63 -7.77 -14.81
CA ILE A 55 8.53 -8.75 -14.63
C ILE A 55 8.66 -10.00 -15.52
N SER A 56 9.71 -10.07 -16.35
CA SER A 56 10.04 -11.20 -17.23
C SER A 56 11.07 -12.13 -16.59
#